data_AF-A0A485KPS9-F1
#
_entry.id   AF-A0A485KPS9-F1
#
_cell.length_a   1.000
_cell.length_b   1.000
_cell.length_c   1.000
_cell.angle_alpha   90.00
_cell.angle_beta   90.00
_cell.angle_gamma   90.00
#
_symmetry.space_group_name_H-M   'P 1'
#
loop_
_entity.id
_entity.type
_entity.pdbx_description
1 polymer ?
#
loop_
_entity_poly.entity_id
_entity_poly.type
_entity_poly.pdbx_seq_one_letter_code
_entity_poly.pdbx_strand_id
1 'polypeptide(L)'
;MFQGIGSTAGSPMYNTWANVEPLNDALSSVLGSLIFSGILVVVGKWGLNWNWRWTIALASLGVMLIDGAINFITIWDVVRNQWFYNGVGLADNIPGGVRFIVATYCAVEIAEKGNEGATYGLVTTMNNLAGPFSSVLYKVIDSYFKVSQDDIQDDTNEVRWDVTYTYFISYGCKIAALFWLVLLPPQKKEMQELKRTGGKSKLAGAILVATFVICLSFSVTTSIMSIFPSTKCYRIVGGKGTDPATGKCPIVKSKKGF
;
A
#
# COMPACT_ATOMS: atom_id res chain seq x y z
N MET A 1 -1.85 -4.82 5.36
CA MET A 1 -0.42 -4.99 5.02
C MET A 1 -0.27 -5.57 3.62
N PHE A 2 -0.62 -6.83 3.36
CA PHE A 2 -0.44 -7.44 2.03
C PHE A 2 -1.02 -6.66 0.83
N GLN A 3 -2.15 -5.95 1.00
CA GLN A 3 -2.71 -5.05 -0.02
C GLN A 3 -1.86 -3.79 -0.31
N GLY A 4 -1.03 -3.35 0.63
CA GLY A 4 -0.18 -2.16 0.50
C GLY A 4 1.21 -2.47 -0.07
N ILE A 5 1.46 -3.71 -0.49
CA ILE A 5 2.71 -4.10 -1.14
C ILE A 5 2.65 -3.57 -2.58
N GLY A 6 3.50 -2.59 -2.88
CA GLY A 6 3.65 -2.01 -4.22
C GLY A 6 4.97 -2.42 -4.87
N SER A 7 5.38 -1.67 -5.90
CA SER A 7 6.71 -1.78 -6.51
C SER A 7 7.48 -0.47 -6.32
N THR A 8 8.76 -0.58 -6.02
CA THR A 8 9.72 0.53 -5.91
C THR A 8 9.92 1.23 -7.26
N ALA A 9 9.61 0.55 -8.38
CA ALA A 9 9.64 1.13 -9.72
C ALA A 9 8.52 2.15 -9.98
N GLY A 10 7.46 2.17 -9.16
CA GLY A 10 6.31 3.06 -9.37
C GLY A 10 6.69 4.55 -9.40
N SER A 11 7.54 5.00 -8.46
CA SER A 11 7.94 6.42 -8.39
C SER A 11 8.92 6.85 -9.50
N PRO A 12 9.93 6.04 -9.88
CA PRO A 12 10.72 6.31 -11.08
C PRO A 12 9.93 6.28 -12.38
N MET A 13 8.98 5.36 -12.55
CA MET A 13 8.09 5.31 -13.72
C MET A 13 7.25 6.58 -13.82
N TYR A 14 6.66 7.02 -12.70
CA TYR A 14 5.88 8.25 -12.61
C TYR A 14 6.65 9.48 -13.06
N ASN A 15 7.89 9.65 -12.57
CA ASN A 15 8.69 10.84 -12.84
C ASN A 15 9.47 10.78 -14.16
N THR A 16 9.91 9.59 -14.59
CA THR A 16 10.90 9.45 -15.69
C THR A 16 10.26 8.99 -16.98
N TRP A 17 9.30 8.04 -16.92
CA TRP A 17 8.64 7.51 -18.11
C TRP A 17 7.34 8.23 -18.41
N ALA A 18 6.54 8.52 -17.38
CA ALA A 18 5.29 9.26 -17.52
C ALA A 18 5.50 10.79 -17.50
N ASN A 19 6.67 11.29 -17.05
CA ASN A 19 7.03 12.72 -16.99
C ASN A 19 5.93 13.60 -16.37
N VAL A 20 5.26 13.15 -15.31
CA VAL A 20 4.11 13.87 -14.75
C VAL A 20 4.52 15.22 -14.18
N GLU A 21 3.89 16.28 -14.67
CA GLU A 21 4.11 17.64 -14.15
C GLU A 21 3.49 17.82 -12.75
N PRO A 22 4.12 18.60 -11.85
CA PRO A 22 3.61 18.84 -10.50
C PRO A 22 2.18 19.41 -10.46
N LEU A 23 1.80 20.19 -11.47
CA LEU A 23 0.43 20.71 -11.59
C LEU A 23 -0.58 19.59 -11.82
N ASN A 24 -0.24 18.63 -12.70
CA ASN A 24 -1.11 17.50 -12.99
C ASN A 24 -1.18 16.52 -11.80
N ASP A 25 -0.07 16.33 -11.08
CA ASP A 25 -0.04 15.58 -9.82
C ASP A 25 -1.00 16.19 -8.78
N ALA A 26 -0.91 17.51 -8.56
CA ALA A 26 -1.79 18.21 -7.63
C ALA A 26 -3.27 18.11 -8.03
N LEU A 27 -3.61 18.31 -9.31
CA LEU A 27 -4.98 18.17 -9.81
C LEU A 27 -5.49 16.74 -9.65
N SER A 28 -4.66 15.74 -9.95
CA SER A 28 -5.00 14.32 -9.80
C SER A 28 -5.22 13.96 -8.33
N SER A 29 -4.43 14.51 -7.40
CA SER A 29 -4.63 14.32 -5.96
C SER A 29 -5.97 14.89 -5.47
N VAL A 30 -6.35 16.08 -5.95
CA VAL A 30 -7.66 16.69 -5.63
C VAL A 30 -8.80 15.84 -6.18
N LEU A 31 -8.71 15.43 -7.45
CA LEU A 31 -9.71 14.55 -8.07
C LEU A 31 -9.81 13.20 -7.35
N GLY A 32 -8.68 12.60 -6.97
CA GLY A 32 -8.64 11.37 -6.20
C GLY A 32 -9.33 11.50 -4.85
N SER A 33 -9.11 12.62 -4.15
CA SER A 33 -9.77 12.94 -2.88
C SER A 33 -11.30 13.11 -3.05
N LEU A 34 -11.75 13.72 -4.16
CA LEU A 34 -13.16 13.84 -4.49
C LEU A 34 -13.79 12.47 -4.79
N ILE A 35 -13.10 11.62 -5.56
CA ILE A 35 -13.54 10.25 -5.83
C ILE A 35 -13.67 9.49 -4.51
N PHE A 36 -12.63 9.51 -3.67
CA PHE A 36 -12.61 8.88 -2.35
C PHE A 36 -13.81 9.31 -1.50
N SER A 37 -14.05 10.63 -1.38
CA SER A 37 -15.20 11.18 -0.68
C SER A 37 -16.53 10.70 -1.26
N GLY A 38 -16.67 10.69 -2.59
CA GLY A 38 -17.86 10.19 -3.28
C GLY A 38 -18.16 8.73 -2.96
N ILE A 39 -17.14 7.87 -2.93
CA ILE A 39 -17.29 6.45 -2.55
C ILE A 39 -17.75 6.32 -1.10
N LEU A 40 -17.23 7.13 -0.18
CA LEU A 40 -17.70 7.12 1.21
C LEU A 40 -19.18 7.47 1.30
N VAL A 41 -19.67 8.43 0.52
CA VAL A 41 -21.09 8.77 0.46
C VAL A 41 -21.91 7.62 -0.12
N VAL A 42 -21.45 7.00 -1.21
CA VAL A 42 -22.14 5.91 -1.89
C VAL A 42 -22.26 4.68 -0.98
N VAL A 43 -21.12 4.20 -0.46
CA VAL A 43 -21.09 3.04 0.43
C VAL A 43 -21.79 3.38 1.76
N GLY A 44 -21.70 4.62 2.22
CA GLY A 44 -22.38 5.08 3.42
C GLY A 44 -23.90 5.04 3.34
N LYS A 45 -24.46 5.43 2.19
CA LYS A 45 -25.91 5.44 1.95
C LYS A 45 -26.48 4.08 1.56
N TRP A 46 -25.77 3.33 0.71
CA TRP A 46 -26.31 2.12 0.08
C TRP A 46 -25.56 0.83 0.46
N GLY A 47 -24.36 0.92 1.03
CA GLY A 47 -23.49 -0.22 1.32
C GLY A 47 -23.79 -0.98 2.63
N LEU A 48 -24.73 -0.50 3.44
CA LEU A 48 -25.09 -1.11 4.73
C LEU A 48 -25.56 -2.57 4.62
N ASN A 49 -26.23 -2.91 3.52
CA ASN A 49 -26.75 -4.27 3.27
C ASN A 49 -25.84 -5.10 2.34
N TRP A 50 -24.72 -4.55 1.89
CA TRP A 50 -23.83 -5.27 0.98
C TRP A 50 -22.99 -6.30 1.74
N ASN A 51 -22.63 -7.37 1.04
CA ASN A 51 -21.64 -8.29 1.56
C ASN A 51 -20.26 -7.64 1.45
N TRP A 52 -19.66 -7.34 2.60
CA TRP A 52 -18.40 -6.59 2.68
C TRP A 52 -17.24 -7.34 2.05
N ARG A 53 -17.23 -8.69 2.13
CA ARG A 53 -16.19 -9.52 1.49
C ARG A 53 -16.19 -9.33 -0.01
N TRP A 54 -17.36 -9.49 -0.63
CA TRP A 54 -17.51 -9.38 -2.09
C TRP A 54 -17.29 -7.96 -2.57
N THR A 55 -17.76 -6.95 -1.82
CA THR A 55 -17.56 -5.55 -2.19
C THR A 55 -16.07 -5.21 -2.23
N ILE A 56 -15.32 -5.59 -1.18
CA ILE A 56 -13.87 -5.37 -1.15
C ILE A 56 -13.20 -6.18 -2.24
N ALA A 57 -13.52 -7.47 -2.40
CA ALA A 57 -12.88 -8.33 -3.38
C ALA A 57 -13.08 -7.83 -4.82
N LEU A 58 -14.32 -7.52 -5.22
CA LEU A 58 -14.63 -7.05 -6.57
C LEU A 58 -14.02 -5.68 -6.86
N ALA A 59 -14.11 -4.73 -5.92
CA ALA A 59 -13.48 -3.42 -6.08
C ALA A 59 -11.95 -3.54 -6.21
N SER A 60 -11.34 -4.41 -5.40
CA SER A 60 -9.89 -4.65 -5.42
C SER A 60 -9.44 -5.31 -6.72
N LEU A 61 -10.11 -6.38 -7.13
CA LEU A 61 -9.76 -7.14 -8.33
C LEU A 61 -10.02 -6.32 -9.60
N GLY A 62 -11.14 -5.61 -9.67
CA GLY A 62 -11.48 -4.76 -10.82
C GLY A 62 -10.43 -3.68 -11.07
N VAL A 63 -10.04 -2.95 -10.02
CA VAL A 63 -9.00 -1.93 -10.15
C VAL A 63 -7.63 -2.56 -10.41
N MET A 64 -7.28 -3.66 -9.75
CA MET A 64 -6.01 -4.36 -9.97
C MET A 64 -5.85 -4.85 -11.42
N LEU A 65 -6.93 -5.26 -12.10
CA LEU A 65 -6.87 -5.65 -13.51
C LEU A 65 -6.60 -4.44 -14.43
N ILE A 66 -7.23 -3.30 -14.14
CA ILE A 66 -7.04 -2.05 -14.88
C ILE A 66 -5.62 -1.51 -14.65
N ASP A 67 -5.20 -1.44 -13.38
CA ASP A 67 -3.86 -1.06 -12.93
C ASP A 67 -2.78 -1.93 -13.56
N GLY A 68 -2.98 -3.26 -13.55
CA GLY A 68 -2.11 -4.23 -14.22
C GLY A 68 -1.97 -3.93 -15.71
N ALA A 69 -3.09 -3.84 -16.43
CA ALA A 69 -3.07 -3.60 -17.88
C ALA A 69 -2.32 -2.31 -18.24
N ILE A 70 -2.59 -1.21 -17.53
CA ILE A 70 -1.96 0.09 -17.81
C ILE A 70 -0.47 0.08 -17.46
N ASN A 71 -0.08 -0.49 -16.32
CA ASN A 71 1.33 -0.59 -15.95
C ASN A 71 2.10 -1.44 -16.95
N PHE A 72 1.58 -2.59 -17.39
CA PHE A 72 2.26 -3.41 -18.40
C PHE A 72 2.39 -2.69 -19.75
N ILE A 73 1.36 -1.97 -20.21
CA ILE A 73 1.43 -1.13 -21.42
C ILE A 73 2.51 -0.04 -21.29
N THR A 74 2.67 0.53 -20.09
CA THR A 74 3.65 1.58 -19.81
C THR A 74 5.08 1.02 -19.73
N ILE A 75 5.26 -0.15 -19.11
CA ILE A 75 6.56 -0.84 -18.98
C ILE A 75 7.12 -1.22 -20.34
N TRP A 76 6.27 -1.73 -21.24
CA TRP A 76 6.66 -2.17 -22.58
C TRP A 76 6.64 -1.06 -23.64
N ASP A 77 6.51 0.21 -23.21
CA ASP A 77 6.64 1.39 -24.06
C ASP A 77 5.63 1.46 -25.22
N VAL A 78 4.40 0.99 -24.99
CA VAL A 78 3.33 1.07 -26.00
C VAL A 78 2.61 2.41 -25.92
N VAL A 79 2.26 2.86 -24.71
CA VAL A 79 1.67 4.18 -24.44
C VAL A 79 2.23 4.74 -23.13
N ARG A 80 2.94 5.87 -23.20
CA ARG A 80 3.47 6.60 -22.04
C ARG A 80 2.87 8.01 -22.01
N ASN A 81 1.68 8.16 -21.43
CA ASN A 81 0.98 9.44 -21.30
C ASN A 81 0.66 9.73 -19.83
N GLN A 82 0.93 10.97 -19.39
CA GLN A 82 0.69 11.45 -18.03
C GLN A 82 -0.73 11.17 -17.52
N TRP A 83 -1.75 11.46 -18.34
CA TRP A 83 -3.15 11.28 -17.96
C TRP A 83 -3.57 9.81 -17.93
N PHE A 84 -2.97 9.00 -18.81
CA PHE A 84 -3.19 7.57 -18.86
C PHE A 84 -2.63 6.88 -17.61
N TYR A 85 -1.46 7.31 -17.14
CA TYR A 85 -0.86 6.80 -15.90
C TYR A 85 -1.53 7.37 -14.64
N ASN A 86 -1.88 8.66 -14.61
CA ASN A 86 -2.56 9.26 -13.46
C ASN A 86 -3.97 8.70 -13.22
N GLY A 87 -4.66 8.30 -14.29
CA GLY A 87 -5.95 7.61 -14.19
C GLY A 87 -5.90 6.35 -13.32
N VAL A 88 -4.75 5.68 -13.28
CA VAL A 88 -4.52 4.48 -12.45
C VAL A 88 -4.55 4.83 -10.96
N GLY A 89 -3.79 5.86 -10.55
CA GLY A 89 -3.78 6.32 -9.16
C GLY A 89 -5.16 6.81 -8.70
N LEU A 90 -5.95 7.40 -9.60
CA LEU A 90 -7.33 7.77 -9.33
C LEU A 90 -8.22 6.54 -9.08
N ALA A 91 -8.08 5.48 -9.87
CA ALA A 91 -8.86 4.26 -9.73
C ALA A 91 -8.59 3.55 -8.38
N ASP A 92 -7.36 3.59 -7.86
CA ASP A 92 -6.98 3.01 -6.57
C ASP A 92 -7.70 3.63 -5.36
N ASN A 93 -8.17 4.88 -5.49
CA ASN A 93 -9.00 5.51 -4.46
C ASN A 93 -10.35 4.79 -4.27
N ILE A 94 -10.82 4.04 -5.27
CA ILE A 94 -12.07 3.25 -5.22
C ILE A 94 -12.00 2.14 -4.16
N PRO A 95 -11.15 1.12 -4.32
CA PRO A 95 -11.01 0.08 -3.32
C PRO A 95 -10.45 0.63 -2.00
N GLY A 96 -9.66 1.71 -2.02
CA GLY A 96 -9.23 2.42 -0.82
C GLY A 96 -10.42 2.92 0.03
N GLY A 97 -11.35 3.65 -0.59
CA GLY A 97 -12.55 4.17 0.07
C GLY A 97 -13.47 3.10 0.61
N VAL A 98 -13.73 2.05 -0.18
CA VAL A 98 -14.54 0.90 0.25
C VAL A 98 -13.93 0.21 1.48
N ARG A 99 -12.61 -0.02 1.49
CA ARG A 99 -11.95 -0.66 2.63
C ARG A 99 -11.95 0.24 3.86
N PHE A 100 -11.74 1.54 3.69
CA PHE A 100 -11.73 2.50 4.79
C PHE A 100 -13.08 2.51 5.52
N ILE A 101 -14.19 2.68 4.80
CA ILE A 101 -15.51 2.76 5.42
C ILE A 101 -15.95 1.44 6.05
N VAL A 102 -15.65 0.30 5.42
CA VAL A 102 -15.94 -1.02 6.00
C VAL A 102 -15.13 -1.25 7.28
N ALA A 103 -13.85 -0.87 7.30
CA ALA A 103 -13.02 -0.95 8.50
C ALA A 103 -13.58 -0.07 9.65
N THR A 104 -14.03 1.14 9.32
CA THR A 104 -14.70 2.05 10.27
C THR A 104 -15.98 1.44 10.83
N TYR A 105 -16.83 0.82 10.00
CA TYR A 105 -18.02 0.11 10.48
C TYR A 105 -17.67 -1.04 11.41
N CYS A 106 -16.70 -1.87 11.06
CA CYS A 106 -16.25 -2.94 11.95
C CYS A 106 -15.74 -2.39 13.29
N ALA A 107 -14.98 -1.30 13.29
CA ALA A 107 -14.44 -0.70 14.51
C ALA A 107 -15.54 -0.20 15.46
N VAL A 108 -16.55 0.50 14.92
CA VAL A 108 -17.69 1.02 15.71
C VAL A 108 -18.56 -0.12 16.23
N GLU A 109 -18.80 -1.16 15.44
CA GLU A 109 -19.59 -2.31 15.87
C GLU A 109 -18.89 -3.13 16.96
N ILE A 110 -17.55 -3.20 16.96
CA ILE A 110 -16.76 -3.90 17.98
C ILE A 110 -16.67 -3.09 19.28
N ALA A 111 -16.62 -1.76 19.21
CA ALA A 111 -16.46 -0.89 20.37
C ALA A 111 -17.51 -1.13 21.47
N GLU A 112 -17.05 -1.21 22.73
CA GLU A 112 -17.94 -1.22 23.89
C GLU A 112 -18.36 0.22 24.25
N LYS A 113 -19.56 0.37 24.80
CA LYS A 113 -20.12 1.66 25.20
C LYS A 113 -19.17 2.33 26.21
N GLY A 114 -18.69 3.54 25.88
CA GLY A 114 -17.76 4.30 26.71
C GLY A 114 -16.27 4.15 26.34
N ASN A 115 -15.90 3.24 25.42
CA ASN A 115 -14.53 3.10 24.92
C ASN A 115 -14.42 3.16 23.39
N GLU A 116 -15.41 3.76 22.74
CA GLU A 116 -15.54 3.79 21.27
C GLU A 116 -14.37 4.51 20.59
N GLY A 117 -13.93 5.63 21.18
CA GLY A 117 -12.79 6.39 20.68
C GLY A 117 -11.48 5.60 20.73
N ALA A 118 -11.22 4.83 21.79
CA ALA A 118 -9.98 4.08 21.90
C ALA A 118 -9.95 2.87 20.96
N THR A 119 -11.06 2.13 20.83
CA THR A 119 -11.16 1.02 19.87
C THR A 119 -11.00 1.54 18.44
N TYR A 120 -11.66 2.64 18.10
CA TYR A 120 -11.53 3.27 16.78
C TYR A 120 -10.10 3.76 16.51
N GLY A 121 -9.49 4.45 17.50
CA GLY A 121 -8.12 4.94 17.41
C GLY A 121 -7.11 3.81 17.23
N LEU A 122 -7.28 2.70 17.95
CA LEU A 122 -6.41 1.52 17.80
C LEU A 122 -6.50 0.92 16.40
N VAL A 123 -7.73 0.67 15.90
CA VAL A 123 -7.94 0.11 14.55
C VAL A 123 -7.37 1.03 13.47
N THR A 124 -7.59 2.34 13.60
CA THR A 124 -7.08 3.34 12.66
C THR A 124 -5.55 3.37 12.67
N THR A 125 -4.94 3.32 13.85
CA THR A 125 -3.47 3.34 13.96
C THR A 125 -2.85 2.07 13.38
N MET A 126 -3.45 0.90 13.62
CA MET A 126 -3.04 -0.36 12.99
C MET A 126 -3.13 -0.29 11.45
N ASN A 127 -4.16 0.35 10.91
CA ASN A 127 -4.31 0.54 9.47
C ASN A 127 -3.19 1.43 8.90
N ASN A 128 -2.90 2.57 9.55
CA ASN A 128 -1.83 3.47 9.13
C ASN A 128 -0.44 2.83 9.25
N LEU A 129 -0.21 2.00 10.27
CA LEU A 129 1.03 1.22 10.45
C LEU A 129 1.26 0.18 9.36
N ALA A 130 0.20 -0.34 8.77
CA ALA A 130 0.33 -1.32 7.71
C ALA A 130 1.04 -0.75 6.47
N GLY A 131 0.90 0.55 6.18
CA GLY A 131 1.53 1.21 5.03
C GLY A 131 3.07 1.15 5.07
N PRO A 132 3.71 1.68 6.12
CA PRO A 132 5.16 1.61 6.29
C PRO A 132 5.72 0.19 6.29
N PHE A 133 5.04 -0.76 6.96
CA PHE A 133 5.46 -2.16 6.96
C PHE A 133 5.44 -2.79 5.58
N SER A 134 4.36 -2.56 4.84
CA SER A 134 4.25 -3.02 3.45
C SER A 134 5.35 -2.42 2.61
N SER A 135 5.69 -1.16 2.87
CA SER A 135 6.79 -0.45 2.22
C SER A 135 8.15 -1.04 2.49
N VAL A 136 8.45 -1.38 3.74
CA VAL A 136 9.70 -2.08 4.07
C VAL A 136 9.76 -3.43 3.38
N LEU A 137 8.67 -4.21 3.40
CA LEU A 137 8.63 -5.54 2.79
C LEU A 137 8.87 -5.50 1.28
N TYR A 138 8.13 -4.66 0.53
CA TYR A 138 8.33 -4.60 -0.92
C TYR A 138 9.71 -4.02 -1.25
N LYS A 139 10.19 -3.02 -0.50
CA LYS A 139 11.53 -2.46 -0.69
C LYS A 139 12.65 -3.47 -0.48
N VAL A 140 12.53 -4.34 0.52
CA VAL A 140 13.49 -5.42 0.76
C VAL A 140 13.50 -6.39 -0.41
N ILE A 141 12.33 -6.79 -0.91
CA ILE A 141 12.20 -7.70 -2.06
C ILE A 141 12.76 -7.04 -3.34
N ASP A 142 12.36 -5.80 -3.60
CA ASP A 142 12.77 -5.02 -4.75
C ASP A 142 14.25 -4.67 -4.74
N SER A 143 14.90 -4.62 -3.56
CA SER A 143 16.34 -4.37 -3.45
C SER A 143 17.21 -5.41 -4.17
N TYR A 144 16.64 -6.57 -4.52
CA TYR A 144 17.31 -7.61 -5.30
C TYR A 144 17.20 -7.43 -6.83
N PHE A 145 16.36 -6.49 -7.30
CA PHE A 145 16.10 -6.22 -8.73
C PHE A 145 16.67 -4.85 -9.16
N LYS A 146 16.92 -4.65 -10.47
CA LYS A 146 17.37 -3.36 -11.02
C LYS A 146 16.20 -2.37 -11.21
N VAL A 147 15.62 -1.90 -10.11
CA VAL A 147 14.46 -0.99 -10.11
C VAL A 147 14.78 0.41 -9.56
N SER A 148 16.05 0.80 -9.52
CA SER A 148 16.44 2.15 -9.11
C SER A 148 16.14 3.19 -10.19
N GLN A 149 16.05 4.45 -9.78
CA GLN A 149 15.77 5.56 -10.70
C GLN A 149 16.81 5.70 -11.82
N ASP A 150 18.07 5.39 -11.55
CA ASP A 150 19.13 5.39 -12.57
C ASP A 150 19.01 4.20 -13.53
N ASP A 151 18.63 3.01 -13.03
CA ASP A 151 18.44 1.81 -13.87
C ASP A 151 17.23 1.99 -14.81
N ILE A 152 16.15 2.63 -14.32
CA ILE A 152 14.92 2.91 -15.09
C ILE A 152 15.15 3.99 -16.17
N GLN A 153 16.13 4.87 -15.99
CA GLN A 153 16.54 5.84 -17.02
C GLN A 153 17.26 5.18 -18.21
N ASP A 154 17.99 4.10 -17.97
CA ASP A 154 18.71 3.38 -19.03
C ASP A 154 17.75 2.60 -19.96
N ASP A 155 16.49 2.41 -19.57
CA ASP A 155 15.37 1.78 -20.32
C ASP A 155 15.75 0.52 -21.12
N THR A 156 16.63 -0.31 -20.57
CA THR A 156 17.07 -1.56 -21.20
C THR A 156 16.03 -2.67 -21.04
N ASN A 157 16.04 -3.64 -21.96
CA ASN A 157 15.13 -4.80 -21.89
C ASN A 157 15.26 -5.59 -20.58
N GLU A 158 16.46 -5.67 -20.00
CA GLU A 158 16.67 -6.32 -18.70
C GLU A 158 15.91 -5.59 -17.58
N VAL A 159 15.94 -4.25 -17.57
CA VAL A 159 15.25 -3.43 -16.57
C VAL A 159 13.74 -3.56 -16.71
N ARG A 160 13.21 -3.60 -17.95
CA ARG A 160 11.77 -3.79 -18.18
C ARG A 160 11.27 -5.14 -17.64
N TRP A 161 12.08 -6.20 -17.75
CA TRP A 161 11.78 -7.50 -17.15
C TRP A 161 11.87 -7.47 -15.62
N ASP A 162 12.91 -6.87 -15.06
CA ASP A 162 13.06 -6.70 -13.61
C ASP A 162 11.87 -5.93 -13.00
N VAL A 163 11.46 -4.84 -13.63
CA VAL A 163 10.27 -4.06 -13.24
C VAL A 163 9.02 -4.95 -13.30
N THR A 164 8.85 -5.71 -14.39
CA THR A 164 7.72 -6.64 -14.56
C THR A 164 7.64 -7.66 -13.41
N TYR A 165 8.77 -8.24 -13.00
CA TYR A 165 8.79 -9.19 -11.89
C TYR A 165 8.35 -8.56 -10.56
N THR A 166 8.77 -7.32 -10.26
CA THR A 166 8.32 -6.63 -9.04
C THR A 166 6.81 -6.40 -9.01
N TYR A 167 6.20 -6.05 -10.15
CA TYR A 167 4.75 -5.90 -10.26
C TYR A 167 4.02 -7.24 -10.12
N PHE A 168 4.54 -8.33 -10.68
CA PHE A 168 3.96 -9.67 -10.46
C PHE A 168 3.98 -10.07 -8.99
N ILE A 169 5.07 -9.81 -8.27
CA ILE A 169 5.18 -10.09 -6.84
C ILE A 169 4.18 -9.24 -6.05
N SER A 170 4.09 -7.93 -6.36
CA SER A 170 3.13 -7.01 -5.74
C SER A 170 1.68 -7.49 -5.94
N TYR A 171 1.27 -7.79 -7.18
CA TYR A 171 -0.07 -8.29 -7.46
C TYR A 171 -0.34 -9.65 -6.82
N GLY A 172 0.65 -10.55 -6.80
CA GLY A 172 0.56 -11.82 -6.08
C GLY A 172 0.29 -11.62 -4.59
N CYS A 173 0.99 -10.68 -3.94
CA CYS A 173 0.74 -10.31 -2.55
C CYS A 173 -0.64 -9.67 -2.35
N LYS A 174 -1.11 -8.81 -3.26
CA LYS A 174 -2.45 -8.22 -3.22
C LYS A 174 -3.53 -9.29 -3.34
N ILE A 175 -3.36 -10.30 -4.20
CA ILE A 175 -4.29 -11.44 -4.32
C ILE A 175 -4.26 -12.29 -3.06
N ALA A 176 -3.08 -12.61 -2.53
CA ALA A 176 -2.93 -13.35 -1.28
C ALA A 176 -3.61 -12.62 -0.10
N ALA A 177 -3.65 -11.28 -0.13
CA ALA A 177 -4.38 -10.51 0.86
C ALA A 177 -5.91 -10.75 0.83
N LEU A 178 -6.48 -11.12 -0.32
CA LEU A 178 -7.90 -11.45 -0.44
C LEU A 178 -8.26 -12.74 0.30
N PHE A 179 -7.30 -13.66 0.51
CA PHE A 179 -7.52 -14.84 1.33
C PHE A 179 -7.92 -14.47 2.77
N TRP A 180 -7.33 -13.40 3.31
CA TRP A 180 -7.66 -12.89 4.64
C TRP A 180 -9.07 -12.28 4.73
N LEU A 181 -9.77 -12.02 3.61
CA LEU A 181 -11.17 -11.60 3.65
C LEU A 181 -12.10 -12.69 4.19
N VAL A 182 -11.71 -13.96 4.14
CA VAL A 182 -12.49 -15.05 4.75
C VAL A 182 -12.59 -14.88 6.26
N LEU A 183 -11.60 -14.23 6.90
CA LEU A 183 -11.62 -13.94 8.33
C LEU A 183 -12.56 -12.76 8.66
N LEU A 184 -12.76 -11.82 7.74
CA LEU A 184 -13.64 -10.67 7.94
C LEU A 184 -15.10 -11.13 7.93
N PRO A 185 -15.96 -10.83 8.91
CA PRO A 185 -17.37 -11.19 8.82
C PRO A 185 -18.04 -10.50 7.60
N PRO A 186 -18.89 -11.21 6.84
CA PRO A 186 -19.47 -10.75 5.59
C PRO A 186 -20.51 -9.65 5.76
N GLN A 187 -21.09 -9.50 6.95
CA GLN A 187 -22.12 -8.51 7.21
C GLN A 187 -22.11 -8.04 8.67
N LYS A 188 -22.70 -6.86 8.89
CA LYS A 188 -22.96 -6.27 10.21
C LYS A 188 -23.60 -7.25 11.20
N LYS A 189 -24.59 -8.05 10.77
CA LYS A 189 -25.31 -8.99 11.64
C LYS A 189 -24.38 -10.07 12.23
N GLU A 190 -23.55 -10.67 11.39
CA GLU A 190 -22.59 -11.70 11.82
C GLU A 190 -21.51 -11.11 12.73
N MET A 191 -21.10 -9.87 12.50
CA MET A 191 -20.16 -9.17 13.40
C MET A 191 -20.77 -8.96 14.80
N GLN A 192 -22.05 -8.58 14.87
CA GLN A 192 -22.77 -8.42 16.15
C GLN A 192 -22.98 -9.75 16.86
N GLU A 193 -23.26 -10.82 16.12
CA GLU A 193 -23.36 -12.16 16.67
C GLU A 193 -22.02 -12.63 17.24
N LEU A 194 -20.93 -12.46 16.51
CA LEU A 194 -19.57 -12.81 16.96
C LEU A 194 -19.16 -11.99 18.18
N LYS A 195 -19.57 -10.71 18.27
CA LYS A 195 -19.34 -9.89 19.45
C LYS A 195 -20.12 -10.39 20.66
N ARG A 196 -21.35 -10.87 20.47
CA ARG A 196 -22.23 -11.36 21.55
C ARG A 196 -21.81 -12.76 22.04
N THR A 197 -21.35 -13.63 21.15
CA THR A 197 -20.97 -15.02 21.46
C THR A 197 -19.47 -15.20 21.70
N GLY A 198 -18.66 -14.22 21.31
CA GLY A 198 -17.20 -14.27 21.41
C GLY A 198 -16.69 -14.23 22.84
N GLY A 199 -15.66 -15.03 23.11
CA GLY A 199 -14.94 -15.04 24.39
C GLY A 199 -13.97 -13.87 24.54
N LYS A 200 -13.68 -13.48 25.80
CA LYS A 200 -12.66 -12.47 26.12
C LYS A 200 -11.34 -13.16 26.49
N SER A 201 -10.24 -12.80 25.84
CA SER A 201 -8.90 -13.33 26.15
C SER A 201 -7.90 -12.22 26.47
N LYS A 202 -7.41 -12.20 27.73
CA LYS A 202 -6.39 -11.24 28.17
C LYS A 202 -5.05 -11.46 27.44
N LEU A 203 -4.70 -12.72 27.16
CA LEU A 203 -3.47 -13.08 26.46
C LEU A 203 -3.48 -12.56 25.02
N ALA A 204 -4.58 -12.73 24.29
CA ALA A 204 -4.69 -12.24 22.91
C ALA A 204 -4.60 -10.71 22.84
N GLY A 205 -5.21 -10.00 23.80
CA GLY A 205 -5.08 -8.55 23.93
C GLY A 205 -3.64 -8.11 24.20
N ALA A 206 -2.94 -8.77 25.13
CA ALA A 206 -1.55 -8.46 25.44
C ALA A 206 -0.62 -8.69 24.23
N ILE A 207 -0.80 -9.79 23.50
CA ILE A 207 -0.06 -10.07 22.27
C ILE A 207 -0.30 -8.98 21.23
N LEU A 208 -1.57 -8.57 21.01
CA LEU A 208 -1.91 -7.53 20.04
C LEU A 208 -1.22 -6.20 20.37
N VAL A 209 -1.25 -5.79 21.64
CA VAL A 209 -0.57 -4.56 22.09
C VAL A 209 0.94 -4.66 21.94
N ALA A 210 1.54 -5.79 22.33
CA ALA A 210 2.98 -5.99 22.17
C ALA A 210 3.42 -5.96 20.70
N THR A 211 2.71 -6.68 19.82
CA THR A 211 2.95 -6.66 18.37
C THR A 211 2.79 -5.24 17.82
N PHE A 212 1.77 -4.50 18.25
CA PHE A 212 1.57 -3.11 17.83
C PHE A 212 2.74 -2.20 18.22
N VAL A 213 3.23 -2.27 19.47
CA VAL A 213 4.35 -1.45 19.94
C VAL A 213 5.65 -1.80 19.20
N ILE A 214 5.91 -3.10 18.96
CA ILE A 214 7.06 -3.56 18.18
C ILE A 214 6.96 -3.07 16.73
N CYS A 215 5.78 -3.16 16.13
CA CYS A 215 5.57 -2.64 14.79
C CYS A 215 5.79 -1.12 14.74
N LEU A 216 5.21 -0.36 15.66
CA LEU A 216 5.35 1.08 15.68
C LEU A 216 6.82 1.51 15.83
N SER A 217 7.57 0.91 16.76
CA SER A 217 8.99 1.21 16.93
C SER A 217 9.81 0.85 15.69
N PHE A 218 9.56 -0.31 15.08
CA PHE A 218 10.21 -0.70 13.83
C PHE A 218 9.91 0.26 12.68
N SER A 219 8.65 0.67 12.51
CA SER A 219 8.23 1.62 11.48
C SER A 219 8.89 2.98 11.65
N VAL A 220 9.00 3.48 12.88
CA VAL A 220 9.67 4.74 13.18
C VAL A 220 11.16 4.63 12.90
N THR A 221 11.84 3.59 13.40
CA THR A 221 13.28 3.40 13.19
C THR A 221 13.61 3.26 11.70
N THR A 222 12.84 2.48 10.94
CA THR A 222 13.06 2.32 9.48
C THR A 222 12.81 3.61 8.71
N SER A 223 11.79 4.38 9.07
CA SER A 223 11.53 5.69 8.47
C SER A 223 12.70 6.65 8.74
N ILE A 224 13.22 6.70 9.96
CA ILE A 224 14.37 7.53 10.33
C ILE A 224 15.64 7.08 9.58
N MET A 225 15.90 5.77 9.50
CA MET A 225 17.05 5.23 8.75
C MET A 225 16.99 5.56 7.26
N SER A 226 15.80 5.67 6.67
CA SER A 226 15.64 6.07 5.27
C SER A 226 15.99 7.54 4.98
N ILE A 227 16.12 8.37 6.03
CA ILE A 227 16.44 9.80 5.92
C ILE A 227 17.96 10.04 6.06
N PHE A 228 18.67 9.26 6.87
CA PHE A 228 20.09 9.48 7.13
C PHE A 228 20.99 8.89 6.03
N PRO A 229 21.90 9.68 5.43
CA PRO A 229 22.80 9.21 4.37
C PRO A 229 23.63 7.97 4.75
N SER A 230 23.99 7.84 6.03
CA SER A 230 24.78 6.73 6.57
C SER A 230 24.03 5.42 6.74
N THR A 231 22.69 5.41 6.64
CA THR A 231 21.85 4.23 6.87
C THR A 231 20.90 3.92 5.71
N LYS A 232 20.76 4.84 4.74
CA LYS A 232 19.99 4.65 3.50
C LYS A 232 20.40 3.46 2.64
N CYS A 233 21.65 3.01 2.74
CA CYS A 233 22.13 1.88 1.93
C CYS A 233 21.70 0.51 2.47
N TYR A 234 21.18 0.42 3.70
CA TYR A 234 20.80 -0.87 4.25
C TYR A 234 19.62 -1.47 3.50
N ARG A 235 19.67 -2.78 3.22
CA ARG A 235 18.58 -3.50 2.54
C ARG A 235 17.25 -3.40 3.28
N ILE A 236 17.30 -3.32 4.62
CA ILE A 236 16.10 -3.18 5.46
C ILE A 236 15.30 -1.89 5.20
N VAL A 237 15.93 -0.87 4.60
CA VAL A 237 15.24 0.37 4.17
C VAL A 237 15.07 0.44 2.65
N GLY A 238 15.39 -0.63 1.92
CA GLY A 238 15.33 -0.69 0.46
C GLY A 238 16.60 -0.28 -0.28
N GLY A 239 17.73 -0.13 0.42
CA GLY A 239 19.02 0.19 -0.21
C GLY A 239 19.68 -1.03 -0.86
N LYS A 240 20.58 -0.79 -1.82
CA LYS A 240 21.33 -1.83 -2.56
C LYS A 240 22.36 -2.61 -1.73
N GLY A 241 22.54 -2.27 -0.44
CA GLY A 241 23.54 -2.86 0.46
C GLY A 241 24.76 -1.95 0.67
N THR A 242 25.59 -2.30 1.65
CA THR A 242 26.88 -1.64 1.92
C THR A 242 27.94 -2.12 0.93
N ASP A 243 28.88 -1.25 0.59
CA ASP A 243 30.03 -1.63 -0.26
C ASP A 243 30.88 -2.70 0.46
N PRO A 244 31.17 -3.86 -0.16
CA PRO A 244 31.97 -4.93 0.44
C PRO A 244 33.38 -4.50 0.85
N ALA A 245 33.94 -3.47 0.20
CA ALA A 245 35.32 -3.03 0.44
C ALA A 245 35.45 -2.03 1.59
N THR A 246 34.41 -1.26 1.90
CA THR A 246 34.48 -0.18 2.90
C THR A 246 33.50 -0.33 4.06
N GLY A 247 32.52 -1.23 3.96
CA GLY A 247 31.48 -1.43 4.97
C GLY A 247 30.56 -0.21 5.17
N LYS A 248 30.72 0.84 4.35
CA LYS A 248 29.96 2.08 4.41
C LYS A 248 28.92 2.12 3.29
N CYS A 249 27.92 2.98 3.46
CA CYS A 249 27.00 3.28 2.37
C CYS A 249 27.77 3.85 1.18
N PRO A 250 27.62 3.29 -0.03
CA PRO A 250 28.21 3.89 -1.21
C PRO A 250 27.62 5.29 -1.39
N ILE A 251 28.50 6.27 -1.56
CA ILE A 251 28.09 7.63 -1.93
C ILE A 251 27.59 7.54 -3.37
N VAL A 252 26.28 7.37 -3.54
CA VAL A 252 25.67 7.32 -4.87
C VAL A 252 25.91 8.68 -5.51
N LYS A 253 26.83 8.75 -6.48
CA LYS A 253 26.86 9.85 -7.45
C LYS A 253 25.58 9.71 -8.27
N SER A 254 24.53 10.42 -7.87
CA SER A 254 23.34 10.60 -8.70
C SER A 254 23.81 11.05 -10.08
N LYS A 255 23.42 10.33 -11.14
CA LYS A 255 23.80 10.66 -12.52
C LYS A 255 23.09 11.92 -13.05
N LYS A 256 22.24 12.59 -12.28
CA LYS A 256 21.56 13.81 -12.74
C LYS A 256 22.36 15.07 -12.43
N GLY A 257 23.02 15.57 -13.47
CA GLY A 257 22.99 16.99 -13.77
C GLY A 257 21.54 17.44 -13.95
N PHE A 258 21.28 18.66 -13.50
CA PHE A 258 20.00 19.37 -13.57
C PHE A 258 19.30 19.27 -14.92
#